data_AF-A0A3S4K5D3-F1
#
_entry.id   AF-A0A3S4K5D3-F1
#
_cell.length_a   1.000
_cell.length_b   1.000
_cell.length_c   1.000
_cell.angle_alpha   90.00
_cell.angle_beta   90.00
_cell.angle_gamma   90.00
#
_symmetry.space_group_name_H-M   'P 1'
#
loop_
_entity.id
_entity.type
_entity.pdbx_description
1 polymer ?
#
loop_
_entity_poly.entity_id
_entity_poly.type
_entity_poly.pdbx_seq_one_letter_code
_entity_poly.pdbx_strand_id
1 'polypeptide(L)'
;MHILLKLASLVIILAGIHAAADIIVQLLLALFFAIVLNPLVTWFIRRGVKRPLAITIVVVVMLIVLTALVGVLAASLNEFIAMLPKYSKELTRKVLHLQELMPFLNLHMSPERMLRGMDSDKIMLFTTTLMTGVSGAMASIVLLVMTVVFMLFEVRHVPYKLRFALNNPQIHIAGLHRALKGVSHYLALKTLLSLWTGAIIWLGLALMDIQFALMWGVLAFLLNYVPNIGSVISAVPPMIQALLFNGFYECVLVGALFFGGPYGDWQTLWSHA
;
A
#
# COMPACT_ATOMS: atom_id res chain seq x y z
N MET A 1 26.04 38.08 18.20
CA MET A 1 25.63 38.28 16.79
C MET A 1 25.72 37.00 15.95
N HIS A 2 26.88 36.34 15.84
CA HIS A 2 27.06 35.19 14.93
C HIS A 2 26.19 33.95 15.24
N ILE A 3 25.88 33.67 16.51
CA ILE A 3 25.00 32.55 16.89
C ILE A 3 23.55 32.80 16.45
N LEU A 4 23.05 34.03 16.61
CA LEU A 4 21.71 34.44 16.17
C LEU A 4 21.55 34.33 14.65
N LEU A 5 22.57 34.75 13.87
CA LEU A 5 22.58 34.58 12.42
C LEU A 5 22.58 33.10 12.00
N LYS A 6 23.36 32.25 12.67
CA LYS A 6 23.36 30.80 12.40
C LYS A 6 21.99 30.17 12.70
N LEU A 7 21.38 30.50 13.83
CA LEU A 7 20.05 30.02 14.19
C LEU A 7 18.98 30.51 13.21
N ALA A 8 19.00 31.79 12.83
CA ALA A 8 18.08 32.34 11.82
C ALA A 8 18.25 31.64 10.47
N SER A 9 19.49 31.41 10.02
CA SER A 9 19.75 30.67 8.77
C SER A 9 19.26 29.22 8.84
N LEU A 10 19.43 28.54 9.98
CA LEU A 10 18.94 27.18 10.19
C LEU A 10 17.41 27.12 10.12
N VAL A 11 16.72 28.06 10.76
CA VAL A 11 15.25 28.14 10.71
C VAL A 11 14.77 28.37 9.29
N ILE A 12 15.40 29.28 8.53
CA ILE A 12 15.04 29.55 7.13
C ILE A 12 15.26 28.30 6.26
N ILE A 13 16.37 27.59 6.45
CA ILE A 13 16.66 26.35 5.72
C ILE A 13 15.62 25.28 6.07
N LEU A 14 15.34 25.05 7.35
CA LEU A 14 14.36 24.05 7.78
C LEU A 14 12.95 24.38 7.31
N ALA A 15 12.55 25.65 7.38
CA ALA A 15 11.27 26.12 6.85
C ALA A 15 11.18 25.95 5.33
N GLY A 16 12.26 26.27 4.61
CA GLY A 16 12.34 26.06 3.16
C GLY A 16 12.25 24.58 2.76
N ILE A 17 12.94 23.69 3.49
CA ILE A 17 12.85 22.24 3.29
C ILE A 17 11.44 21.74 3.59
N HIS A 18 10.83 22.19 4.68
CA HIS A 18 9.46 21.79 5.04
C HIS A 18 8.44 22.25 3.99
N ALA A 19 8.56 23.49 3.50
CA ALA A 19 7.70 24.02 2.45
C ALA A 19 7.87 23.28 1.11
N ALA A 20 9.07 22.77 0.83
CA ALA A 20 9.36 21.98 -0.37
C ALA A 20 9.15 20.46 -0.17
N ALA A 21 8.76 20.01 1.03
CA ALA A 21 8.74 18.60 1.39
C ALA A 21 7.85 17.79 0.45
N ASP A 22 6.66 18.28 0.10
CA ASP A 22 5.73 17.58 -0.78
C ASP A 22 6.35 17.31 -2.16
N ILE A 23 7.03 18.31 -2.73
CA ILE A 23 7.71 18.19 -4.02
C ILE A 23 8.91 17.26 -3.91
N ILE A 24 9.70 17.39 -2.84
CA ILE A 24 10.88 16.55 -2.60
C ILE A 24 10.46 15.09 -2.43
N VAL A 25 9.44 14.79 -1.63
CA VAL A 25 8.92 13.43 -1.40
C VAL A 25 8.41 12.83 -2.71
N GLN A 26 7.63 13.57 -3.48
CA GLN A 26 7.15 13.12 -4.80
C GLN A 26 8.31 12.82 -5.76
N LEU A 27 9.32 13.68 -5.79
CA LEU A 27 10.51 13.49 -6.63
C LEU A 27 11.33 12.27 -6.18
N LEU A 28 11.50 12.09 -4.88
CA LEU A 28 12.19 10.93 -4.30
C LEU A 28 11.43 9.64 -4.62
N LEU A 29 10.11 9.64 -4.51
CA LEU A 29 9.27 8.49 -4.86
C LEU A 29 9.39 8.17 -6.36
N ALA A 30 9.33 9.18 -7.22
CA ALA A 30 9.50 9.01 -8.66
C ALA A 30 10.90 8.52 -9.03
N LEU A 31 11.95 9.04 -8.38
CA LEU A 31 13.32 8.56 -8.54
C LEU A 31 13.44 7.09 -8.14
N PHE A 32 12.86 6.72 -7.01
CA PHE A 32 12.81 5.35 -6.53
C PHE A 32 12.15 4.41 -7.55
N PHE A 33 10.96 4.76 -8.04
CA PHE A 33 10.29 3.99 -9.10
C PHE A 33 11.13 3.95 -10.39
N ALA A 34 11.73 5.06 -10.81
CA ALA A 34 12.58 5.10 -12.00
C ALA A 34 13.78 4.15 -11.88
N ILE A 35 14.43 4.08 -10.71
CA ILE A 35 15.51 3.13 -10.42
C ILE A 35 15.00 1.69 -10.53
N VAL A 36 13.87 1.38 -9.91
CA VAL A 36 13.26 0.03 -9.89
C VAL A 36 12.81 -0.43 -11.28
N LEU A 37 12.32 0.49 -12.11
CA LEU A 37 11.82 0.21 -13.46
C LEU A 37 12.92 0.22 -14.53
N ASN A 38 14.07 0.85 -14.27
CA ASN A 38 15.17 0.92 -15.23
C ASN A 38 15.71 -0.48 -15.67
N PRO A 39 15.80 -1.52 -14.82
CA PRO A 39 16.07 -2.88 -15.26
C PRO A 39 15.12 -3.38 -16.35
N LEU A 40 13.83 -3.04 -16.30
CA LEU A 40 12.85 -3.39 -17.33
C LEU A 40 13.10 -2.59 -18.61
N VAL A 41 13.36 -1.28 -18.49
CA VAL A 41 13.69 -0.42 -19.64
C VAL A 41 14.95 -0.94 -20.36
N THR A 42 16.00 -1.28 -19.61
CA THR A 42 17.25 -1.81 -20.17
C THR A 42 17.08 -3.20 -20.78
N TRP A 43 16.17 -4.02 -20.27
CA TRP A 43 15.81 -5.30 -20.89
C TRP A 43 15.19 -5.11 -22.28
N PHE A 44 14.27 -4.15 -22.45
CA PHE A 44 13.72 -3.81 -23.77
C PHE A 44 14.77 -3.25 -24.72
N ILE A 45 15.68 -2.39 -24.23
CA ILE A 45 16.79 -1.85 -25.03
C ILE A 45 17.71 -2.98 -25.52
N ARG A 46 18.01 -3.98 -24.67
CA ARG A 46 18.81 -5.15 -25.06
C ARG A 46 18.13 -6.01 -26.14
N ARG A 47 16.80 -5.92 -26.28
CA ARG A 47 16.03 -6.56 -27.36
C ARG A 47 15.91 -5.68 -28.62
N GLY A 48 16.64 -4.57 -28.71
CA GLY A 48 16.68 -3.68 -29.88
C GLY A 48 15.66 -2.55 -29.87
N VAL A 49 14.87 -2.38 -28.79
CA VAL A 49 13.89 -1.29 -28.69
C VAL A 49 14.59 0.05 -28.41
N LYS A 50 14.26 1.10 -29.17
CA LYS A 50 14.77 2.46 -28.92
C LYS A 50 14.33 2.94 -27.53
N ARG A 51 15.22 3.63 -26.82
CA ARG A 51 14.99 4.04 -25.41
C ARG A 51 13.65 4.77 -25.15
N PRO A 52 13.22 5.75 -25.97
CA PRO A 52 11.92 6.40 -25.74
C PRO A 52 10.76 5.41 -25.76
N LEU A 53 10.74 4.48 -26.73
CA LEU A 53 9.72 3.43 -26.83
C LEU A 53 9.77 2.46 -25.64
N ALA A 54 10.99 2.07 -25.20
CA ALA A 54 11.15 1.22 -24.03
C ALA A 54 10.60 1.89 -22.76
N ILE A 55 10.85 3.18 -22.56
CA ILE A 55 10.28 3.96 -21.44
C ILE A 55 8.77 4.02 -21.57
N THR A 56 8.22 4.37 -22.73
CA THR A 56 6.76 4.43 -22.96
C THR A 56 6.08 3.11 -22.64
N ILE A 57 6.62 1.98 -23.11
CA ILE A 57 6.05 0.65 -22.84
C ILE A 57 6.03 0.37 -21.34
N VAL A 58 7.15 0.55 -20.64
CA VAL A 58 7.26 0.29 -19.19
C VAL A 58 6.31 1.18 -18.39
N VAL A 59 6.23 2.46 -18.74
CA VAL A 59 5.37 3.45 -18.09
C VAL A 59 3.89 3.15 -18.33
N VAL A 60 3.50 2.77 -19.56
CA VAL A 60 2.12 2.39 -19.88
C VAL A 60 1.71 1.14 -19.10
N VAL A 61 2.59 0.12 -19.03
CA VAL A 61 2.34 -1.08 -18.22
C VAL A 61 2.20 -0.72 -16.74
N MET A 62 3.09 0.12 -16.19
CA MET A 62 2.99 0.60 -14.82
C MET A 62 1.66 1.32 -14.58
N LEU A 63 1.26 2.22 -15.48
CA LEU A 63 0.00 2.95 -15.38
C LEU A 63 -1.20 2.01 -15.37
N ILE A 64 -1.25 1.04 -16.30
CA ILE A 64 -2.33 0.04 -16.36
C ILE A 64 -2.40 -0.78 -15.06
N VAL A 65 -1.26 -1.23 -14.54
CA VAL A 65 -1.23 -2.02 -13.29
C VAL A 65 -1.73 -1.18 -12.11
N LEU A 66 -1.27 0.06 -11.97
CA LEU A 66 -1.68 0.93 -10.86
C LEU A 66 -3.17 1.33 -10.95
N THR A 67 -3.66 1.67 -12.14
CA THR A 67 -5.07 2.02 -12.33
C THR A 67 -5.98 0.82 -12.18
N ALA A 68 -5.58 -0.37 -12.65
CA ALA A 68 -6.31 -1.61 -12.41
C ALA A 68 -6.39 -1.92 -10.91
N LEU A 69 -5.29 -1.76 -10.17
CA LEU A 69 -5.25 -2.01 -8.73
C LEU A 69 -6.20 -1.09 -7.96
N VAL A 70 -6.13 0.22 -8.20
CA VAL A 70 -7.03 1.18 -7.55
C VAL A 70 -8.46 1.01 -8.04
N GLY A 71 -8.68 0.68 -9.31
CA GLY A 71 -10.02 0.41 -9.88
C GLY A 71 -10.71 -0.79 -9.24
N VAL A 72 -10.00 -1.90 -9.05
CA VAL A 72 -10.51 -3.09 -8.34
C VAL A 72 -10.84 -2.76 -6.88
N LEU A 73 -9.96 -2.02 -6.20
CA LEU A 73 -10.21 -1.56 -4.83
C LEU A 73 -11.41 -0.62 -4.77
N ALA A 74 -11.54 0.33 -5.71
CA ALA A 74 -12.66 1.26 -5.78
C ALA A 74 -14.00 0.54 -5.96
N ALA A 75 -14.05 -0.42 -6.89
CA ALA A 75 -15.23 -1.24 -7.13
C ALA A 75 -15.61 -2.04 -5.88
N SER A 76 -14.63 -2.73 -5.27
CA SER A 76 -14.86 -3.53 -4.07
C SER A 76 -15.27 -2.68 -2.86
N LEU A 77 -14.67 -1.49 -2.71
CA LEU A 77 -15.04 -0.55 -1.65
C LEU A 77 -16.46 -0.02 -1.82
N ASN A 78 -16.88 0.25 -3.06
CA ASN A 78 -18.25 0.71 -3.33
C ASN A 78 -19.28 -0.38 -2.96
N GLU A 79 -19.01 -1.63 -3.30
CA GLU A 79 -19.85 -2.77 -2.89
C GLU A 79 -19.83 -2.99 -1.37
N PHE A 80 -18.65 -2.88 -0.74
CA PHE A 80 -18.51 -2.99 0.72
C PHE A 80 -19.33 -1.91 1.45
N ILE A 81 -19.27 -0.66 0.97
CA ILE A 81 -20.05 0.46 1.50
C ILE A 81 -21.55 0.19 1.39
N ALA A 82 -22.01 -0.35 0.26
CA ALA A 82 -23.40 -0.74 0.08
C ALA A 82 -23.86 -1.84 1.06
N MET A 83 -22.94 -2.65 1.57
CA MET A 83 -23.23 -3.68 2.58
C MET A 83 -23.11 -3.22 4.03
N LEU A 84 -22.55 -2.04 4.32
CA LEU A 84 -22.38 -1.54 5.69
C LEU A 84 -23.67 -1.59 6.54
N PRO A 85 -24.87 -1.24 6.02
CA PRO A 85 -26.11 -1.36 6.79
C PRO A 85 -26.43 -2.80 7.20
N LYS A 86 -26.05 -3.79 6.38
CA LYS A 86 -26.22 -5.22 6.66
C LYS A 86 -25.24 -5.70 7.73
N TYR A 87 -23.98 -5.25 7.68
CA TYR A 87 -22.97 -5.55 8.70
C TYR A 87 -23.40 -5.04 10.08
N SER A 88 -23.97 -3.82 10.13
CA SER A 88 -24.53 -3.24 11.35
C SER A 88 -25.60 -4.13 11.98
N LYS A 89 -26.58 -4.56 11.18
CA LYS A 89 -27.68 -5.41 11.63
C LYS A 89 -27.20 -6.75 12.18
N GLU A 90 -26.30 -7.43 11.48
CA GLU A 90 -25.74 -8.70 11.95
C GLU A 90 -24.89 -8.54 13.20
N LEU A 91 -24.11 -7.46 13.29
CA LEU A 91 -23.34 -7.15 14.50
C LEU A 91 -24.28 -6.94 15.70
N THR A 92 -25.35 -6.15 15.54
CA THR A 92 -26.37 -5.97 16.59
C THR A 92 -27.00 -7.29 16.98
N ARG A 93 -27.37 -8.14 16.01
CA ARG A 93 -27.96 -9.46 16.27
C ARG A 93 -27.04 -10.35 17.10
N LYS A 94 -25.74 -10.41 16.76
CA LYS A 94 -24.77 -11.23 17.50
C LYS A 94 -24.49 -10.69 18.90
N VAL A 95 -24.43 -9.37 19.05
CA VAL A 95 -24.25 -8.74 20.38
C VAL A 95 -25.46 -9.04 21.28
N LEU A 96 -26.68 -8.96 20.77
CA LEU A 96 -27.89 -9.30 21.54
C LEU A 96 -27.91 -10.78 21.92
N HIS A 97 -27.56 -11.68 20.99
CA HIS A 97 -27.48 -13.11 21.30
C HIS A 97 -26.41 -13.42 22.36
N LEU A 98 -25.26 -12.75 22.32
CA LEU A 98 -24.23 -12.86 23.36
C LEU A 98 -24.71 -12.33 24.71
N GLN A 99 -25.51 -11.26 24.71
CA GLN A 99 -26.10 -10.70 25.93
C GLN A 99 -27.11 -11.67 26.56
N GLU A 100 -27.93 -12.34 25.75
CA GLU A 100 -28.85 -13.39 26.22
C GLU A 100 -28.09 -14.59 26.83
N LEU A 101 -26.96 -14.99 26.23
CA LEU A 101 -26.15 -16.09 26.72
C LEU A 101 -25.33 -15.74 27.98
N MET A 102 -24.95 -14.48 28.16
CA MET A 102 -24.09 -14.02 29.25
C MET A 102 -24.69 -12.82 29.99
N PRO A 103 -25.81 -13.00 30.70
CA PRO A 103 -26.50 -11.91 31.41
C PRO A 103 -25.68 -11.29 32.55
N PHE A 104 -24.59 -11.94 32.97
CA PHE A 104 -23.65 -11.44 33.98
C PHE A 104 -22.65 -10.41 33.40
N LEU A 105 -22.44 -10.38 32.08
CA LEU A 105 -21.80 -9.24 31.43
C LEU A 105 -22.88 -8.16 31.29
N ASN A 106 -22.84 -7.17 32.18
CA ASN A 106 -23.76 -6.04 32.26
C ASN A 106 -23.68 -5.06 31.04
N LEU A 107 -23.64 -5.60 29.83
CA LEU A 107 -23.64 -4.87 28.56
C LEU A 107 -25.03 -4.27 28.32
N HIS A 108 -25.37 -3.18 29.00
CA HIS A 108 -26.60 -2.40 28.77
C HIS A 108 -26.53 -1.60 27.44
N MET A 109 -26.25 -2.29 26.34
CA MET A 109 -26.28 -1.71 25.00
C MET A 109 -27.71 -1.78 24.47
N SER A 110 -28.40 -0.64 24.39
CA SER A 110 -29.72 -0.62 23.77
C SER A 110 -29.58 -0.78 22.24
N PRO A 111 -30.30 -1.73 21.62
CA PRO A 111 -30.25 -1.96 20.17
C PRO A 111 -30.53 -0.69 19.37
N GLU A 112 -31.41 0.15 19.90
CA GLU A 112 -31.79 1.44 19.32
C GLU A 112 -30.61 2.44 19.26
N ARG A 113 -29.70 2.44 20.24
CA ARG A 113 -28.51 3.31 20.22
C ARG A 113 -27.43 2.77 19.29
N MET A 114 -27.31 1.45 19.13
CA MET A 114 -26.39 0.84 18.17
C MET A 114 -26.85 1.11 16.72
N LEU A 115 -28.15 1.00 16.47
CA LEU A 115 -28.75 1.28 15.16
C LEU A 115 -28.81 2.79 14.86
N ARG A 116 -29.09 3.66 15.84
CA ARG A 116 -28.99 5.13 15.69
C ARG A 116 -27.54 5.63 15.63
N GLY A 117 -26.58 4.89 16.19
CA GLY A 117 -25.15 5.26 16.16
C GLY A 117 -24.58 5.30 14.74
N MET A 118 -25.22 4.58 13.80
CA MET A 118 -24.95 4.57 12.36
C MET A 118 -25.97 5.40 11.59
N ASP A 119 -26.13 6.68 11.97
CA ASP A 119 -26.86 7.67 11.17
C ASP A 119 -26.36 7.67 9.71
N SER A 120 -27.28 7.87 8.76
CA SER A 120 -26.97 8.02 7.33
C SER A 120 -25.87 9.07 7.07
N ASP A 121 -25.79 10.10 7.91
CA ASP A 121 -24.79 11.16 7.81
C ASP A 121 -23.36 10.68 8.07
N LYS A 122 -23.15 9.80 9.04
CA LYS A 122 -21.82 9.22 9.33
C LYS A 122 -21.39 8.24 8.25
N ILE A 123 -22.33 7.44 7.75
CA ILE A 123 -22.08 6.53 6.63
C ILE A 123 -21.76 7.32 5.37
N MET A 124 -22.47 8.42 5.11
CA MET A 124 -22.24 9.31 3.97
C MET A 124 -20.88 10.00 4.07
N LEU A 125 -20.51 10.51 5.24
CA LEU A 125 -19.20 11.13 5.47
C LEU A 125 -18.06 10.12 5.28
N PHE A 126 -18.20 8.92 5.83
CA PHE A 126 -17.23 7.84 5.64
C PHE A 126 -17.11 7.46 4.16
N THR A 127 -18.24 7.26 3.48
CA THR A 127 -18.30 6.98 2.04
C THR A 127 -17.61 8.06 1.22
N THR A 128 -17.93 9.33 1.48
CA THR A 128 -17.34 10.48 0.79
C THR A 128 -15.83 10.55 1.02
N THR A 129 -15.39 10.27 2.26
CA THR A 129 -13.96 10.26 2.61
C THR A 129 -13.20 9.16 1.87
N LEU A 130 -13.74 7.94 1.83
CA LEU A 130 -13.16 6.83 1.08
C LEU A 130 -13.14 7.11 -0.43
N MET A 131 -14.24 7.58 -1.00
CA MET A 131 -14.32 7.88 -2.44
C MET A 131 -13.40 9.03 -2.85
N THR A 132 -13.31 10.08 -2.02
CA THR A 132 -12.37 11.19 -2.23
C THR A 132 -10.93 10.69 -2.12
N GLY A 133 -10.63 9.80 -1.18
CA GLY A 133 -9.32 9.16 -1.05
C GLY A 133 -8.94 8.34 -2.30
N VAL A 134 -9.87 7.54 -2.82
CA VAL A 134 -9.68 6.77 -4.06
C VAL A 134 -9.47 7.70 -5.28
N SER A 135 -10.29 8.74 -5.41
CA SER A 135 -10.13 9.74 -6.48
C SER A 135 -8.80 10.49 -6.37
N GLY A 136 -8.40 10.85 -5.15
CA GLY A 136 -7.11 11.47 -4.86
C GLY A 136 -5.94 10.56 -5.23
N ALA A 137 -6.04 9.26 -4.91
CA ALA A 137 -5.03 8.27 -5.30
C ALA A 137 -4.87 8.17 -6.82
N MET A 138 -5.97 8.21 -7.59
CA MET A 138 -5.93 8.25 -9.06
C MET A 138 -5.18 9.48 -9.59
N ALA A 139 -5.46 10.67 -9.04
CA ALA A 139 -4.76 11.89 -9.42
C ALA A 139 -3.25 11.81 -9.07
N SER A 140 -2.93 11.32 -7.88
CA SER A 140 -1.55 11.10 -7.43
C SER A 140 -0.79 10.11 -8.31
N ILE A 141 -1.45 9.05 -8.81
CA ILE A 141 -0.86 8.10 -9.77
C ILE A 141 -0.49 8.81 -11.07
N VAL A 142 -1.35 9.66 -11.62
CA VAL A 142 -1.04 10.40 -12.86
C VAL A 142 0.18 11.30 -12.65
N LEU A 143 0.22 12.05 -11.56
CA LEU A 143 1.36 12.90 -11.23
C LEU A 143 2.64 12.07 -11.02
N LEU A 144 2.56 10.97 -10.28
CA LEU A 144 3.66 10.06 -10.05
C LEU A 144 4.22 9.52 -11.36
N VAL A 145 3.35 9.03 -12.25
CA VAL A 145 3.72 8.48 -13.55
C VAL A 145 4.39 9.54 -14.42
N MET A 146 3.87 10.77 -14.45
CA MET A 146 4.50 11.88 -15.17
C MET A 146 5.89 12.20 -14.61
N THR A 147 6.04 12.28 -13.28
CA THR A 147 7.35 12.50 -12.66
C THR A 147 8.30 11.34 -12.93
N VAL A 148 7.84 10.08 -12.89
CA VAL A 148 8.64 8.89 -13.22
C VAL A 148 9.12 8.91 -14.67
N VAL A 149 8.28 9.31 -15.62
CA VAL A 149 8.67 9.51 -17.02
C VAL A 149 9.85 10.47 -17.10
N PHE A 150 9.72 11.66 -16.48
CA PHE A 150 10.79 12.65 -16.44
C PHE A 150 12.07 12.09 -15.82
N MET A 151 11.96 11.39 -14.68
CA MET A 151 13.10 10.77 -13.99
C MET A 151 13.76 9.67 -14.84
N LEU A 152 13.00 8.84 -15.55
CA LEU A 152 13.55 7.82 -16.45
C LEU A 152 14.35 8.43 -17.61
N PHE A 153 13.96 9.60 -18.10
CA PHE A 153 14.75 10.36 -19.07
C PHE A 153 16.01 10.96 -18.42
N GLU A 154 15.88 11.60 -17.26
CA GLU A 154 16.96 12.39 -16.60
C GLU A 154 18.01 11.54 -15.86
N VAL A 155 17.68 10.35 -15.36
CA VAL A 155 18.60 9.44 -14.63
C VAL A 155 19.90 9.16 -15.40
N ARG A 156 19.90 9.31 -16.73
CA ARG A 156 21.12 9.16 -17.55
C ARG A 156 22.13 10.30 -17.39
N HIS A 157 21.68 11.52 -17.12
CA HIS A 157 22.57 12.68 -17.00
C HIS A 157 23.22 12.79 -15.63
N VAL A 158 22.65 12.13 -14.62
CA VAL A 158 23.16 12.18 -13.24
C VAL A 158 24.63 11.76 -13.14
N PRO A 159 25.08 10.59 -13.65
CA PRO A 159 26.50 10.23 -13.60
C PRO A 159 27.39 11.11 -14.49
N TYR A 160 26.86 11.75 -15.53
CA TYR A 160 27.60 12.73 -16.34
C TYR A 160 27.81 14.03 -15.56
N LYS A 161 26.76 14.56 -14.93
CA LYS A 161 26.81 15.78 -14.09
C LYS A 161 27.64 15.58 -12.80
N LEU A 162 27.55 14.41 -12.17
CA LEU A 162 28.34 14.08 -10.96
C LEU A 162 29.84 14.00 -11.22
N ARG A 163 30.26 13.59 -12.43
CA ARG A 163 31.68 13.55 -12.82
C ARG A 163 32.32 14.93 -12.90
N PHE A 164 31.54 15.98 -13.17
CA PHE A 164 32.03 17.36 -13.18
C PHE A 164 31.95 18.04 -11.80
N ALA A 165 31.15 17.50 -10.88
CA ALA A 165 30.93 18.08 -9.55
C ALA A 165 31.80 17.46 -8.43
N LEU A 166 32.39 16.27 -8.64
CA LEU A 166 33.16 15.54 -7.61
C LEU A 166 34.62 15.28 -8.02
N ASN A 167 35.55 15.62 -7.11
CA ASN A 167 36.96 15.24 -7.20
C ASN A 167 37.08 13.73 -6.84
N ASN A 168 37.59 12.88 -7.75
CA ASN A 168 37.55 11.40 -7.75
C ASN A 168 36.20 10.71 -8.09
N PRO A 169 35.79 10.69 -9.37
CA PRO A 169 34.49 10.17 -9.81
C PRO A 169 34.33 8.63 -9.77
N GLN A 170 35.41 7.85 -9.87
CA GLN A 170 35.32 6.41 -10.18
C GLN A 170 34.85 5.54 -8.99
N ILE A 171 35.30 5.86 -7.77
CA ILE A 171 35.03 5.05 -6.56
C ILE A 171 33.59 5.24 -6.06
N HIS A 172 33.05 6.46 -6.12
CA HIS A 172 31.69 6.78 -5.67
C HIS A 172 30.59 6.26 -6.62
N ILE A 173 30.83 6.23 -7.93
CA ILE A 173 29.86 5.73 -8.91
C ILE A 173 29.66 4.21 -8.77
N ALA A 174 30.72 3.45 -8.46
CA ALA A 174 30.65 2.01 -8.24
C ALA A 174 29.88 1.62 -6.96
N GLY A 175 30.06 2.37 -5.87
CA GLY A 175 29.30 2.19 -4.63
C GLY A 175 27.81 2.49 -4.81
N LEU A 176 27.48 3.58 -5.51
CA LEU A 176 26.09 3.94 -5.84
C LEU A 176 25.42 2.87 -6.71
N HIS A 177 26.10 2.37 -7.74
CA HIS A 177 25.55 1.32 -8.61
C HIS A 177 25.28 0.02 -7.84
N ARG A 178 26.14 -0.33 -6.88
CA ARG A 178 25.96 -1.52 -6.02
C ARG A 178 24.78 -1.35 -5.05
N ALA A 179 24.64 -0.16 -4.44
CA ALA A 179 23.49 0.16 -3.59
C ALA A 179 22.17 0.13 -4.38
N LEU A 180 22.13 0.73 -5.57
CA LEU A 180 20.95 0.75 -6.44
C LEU A 180 20.54 -0.66 -6.92
N LYS A 181 21.53 -1.53 -7.18
CA LYS A 181 21.29 -2.95 -7.55
C LYS A 181 20.73 -3.75 -6.37
N GLY A 182 21.23 -3.51 -5.15
CA GLY A 182 20.73 -4.13 -3.92
C GLY A 182 19.27 -3.76 -3.66
N VAL A 183 18.93 -2.48 -3.76
CA VAL A 183 17.55 -1.98 -3.57
C VAL A 183 16.59 -2.59 -4.61
N SER A 184 17.00 -2.66 -5.88
CA SER A 184 16.17 -3.22 -6.95
C SER A 184 15.91 -4.72 -6.75
N HIS A 185 16.93 -5.49 -6.33
CA HIS A 185 16.78 -6.94 -6.08
C HIS A 185 15.89 -7.22 -4.87
N TYR A 186 16.12 -6.49 -3.76
CA TYR A 186 15.28 -6.58 -2.57
C TYR A 186 13.81 -6.27 -2.90
N LEU A 187 13.55 -5.22 -3.67
CA LEU A 187 12.19 -4.85 -4.03
C LEU A 187 11.53 -5.84 -4.97
N ALA A 188 12.27 -6.41 -5.92
CA ALA A 188 11.75 -7.46 -6.78
C ALA A 188 11.34 -8.69 -5.96
N LEU A 189 12.21 -9.12 -5.04
CA LEU A 189 11.90 -10.21 -4.12
C LEU A 189 10.70 -9.87 -3.23
N LYS A 190 10.66 -8.66 -2.65
CA LYS A 190 9.56 -8.21 -1.80
C LYS A 190 8.23 -8.15 -2.57
N THR A 191 8.26 -7.68 -3.81
CA THR A 191 7.08 -7.62 -4.68
C THR A 191 6.58 -9.02 -5.02
N LEU A 192 7.48 -9.95 -5.34
CA LEU A 192 7.13 -11.34 -5.62
C LEU A 192 6.52 -12.02 -4.38
N LEU A 193 7.14 -11.85 -3.21
CA LEU A 193 6.62 -12.36 -1.94
C LEU A 193 5.25 -11.77 -1.62
N SER A 194 5.08 -10.45 -1.75
CA SER A 194 3.79 -9.79 -1.57
C SER A 194 2.74 -10.32 -2.53
N LEU A 195 3.11 -10.55 -3.80
CA LEU A 195 2.19 -11.05 -4.83
C LEU A 195 1.70 -12.46 -4.48
N TRP A 196 2.61 -13.33 -4.05
CA TRP A 196 2.26 -14.65 -3.54
C TRP A 196 1.36 -14.57 -2.31
N THR A 197 1.68 -13.70 -1.35
CA THR A 197 0.85 -13.49 -0.16
C THR A 197 -0.57 -13.05 -0.52
N GLY A 198 -0.70 -12.05 -1.40
CA GLY A 198 -2.01 -11.58 -1.85
C GLY A 198 -2.80 -12.66 -2.61
N ALA A 199 -2.12 -13.45 -3.45
CA ALA A 199 -2.74 -14.54 -4.20
C ALA A 199 -3.22 -15.67 -3.29
N ILE A 200 -2.41 -16.09 -2.31
CA ILE A 200 -2.77 -17.11 -1.32
C ILE A 200 -3.97 -16.66 -0.49
N ILE A 201 -3.98 -15.40 -0.06
CA ILE A 201 -5.09 -14.84 0.71
C ILE A 201 -6.35 -14.74 -0.13
N TRP A 202 -6.26 -14.20 -1.35
CA TRP A 202 -7.39 -14.13 -2.27
C TRP A 202 -8.00 -15.52 -2.51
N LEU A 203 -7.16 -16.50 -2.83
CA LEU A 203 -7.61 -17.86 -3.14
C LEU A 203 -8.18 -18.56 -1.89
N GLY A 204 -7.53 -18.43 -0.74
CA GLY A 204 -8.01 -18.98 0.52
C GLY A 204 -9.36 -18.40 0.95
N LEU A 205 -9.53 -17.07 0.86
CA LEU A 205 -10.80 -16.41 1.15
C LEU A 205 -11.90 -16.78 0.13
N ALA A 206 -11.54 -16.92 -1.15
CA ALA A 206 -12.48 -17.35 -2.18
C ALA A 206 -12.95 -18.80 -1.96
N LEU A 207 -12.08 -19.70 -1.54
CA LEU A 207 -12.44 -21.09 -1.19
C LEU A 207 -13.33 -21.18 0.06
N MET A 208 -13.29 -20.18 0.93
CA MET A 208 -14.15 -20.08 2.13
C MET A 208 -15.46 -19.31 1.85
N ASP A 209 -15.74 -18.95 0.59
CA ASP A 209 -16.89 -18.11 0.19
C ASP A 209 -16.98 -16.78 0.97
N ILE A 210 -15.83 -16.20 1.30
CA ILE A 210 -15.75 -14.91 2.00
C ILE A 210 -15.86 -13.78 0.98
N GLN A 211 -16.85 -12.91 1.19
CA GLN A 211 -17.09 -11.75 0.33
C GLN A 211 -15.85 -10.84 0.23
N PHE A 212 -15.70 -10.15 -0.90
CA PHE A 212 -14.58 -9.25 -1.15
C PHE A 212 -13.19 -9.91 -1.04
N ALA A 213 -13.09 -11.23 -1.25
CA ALA A 213 -11.82 -11.97 -1.22
C ALA A 213 -10.71 -11.30 -2.04
N LEU A 214 -11.03 -10.79 -3.24
CA LEU A 214 -10.08 -10.10 -4.11
C LEU A 214 -9.58 -8.79 -3.48
N MET A 215 -10.47 -8.00 -2.89
CA MET A 215 -10.12 -6.76 -2.18
C MET A 215 -9.15 -7.05 -1.04
N TRP A 216 -9.45 -8.05 -0.22
CA TRP A 216 -8.61 -8.44 0.91
C TRP A 216 -7.26 -9.00 0.47
N GLY A 217 -7.22 -9.76 -0.62
CA GLY A 217 -5.96 -10.22 -1.23
C GLY A 217 -5.11 -9.07 -1.77
N VAL A 218 -5.72 -8.08 -2.42
CA VAL A 218 -5.02 -6.86 -2.87
C VAL A 218 -4.52 -6.03 -1.69
N LEU A 219 -5.33 -5.86 -0.64
CA LEU A 219 -4.92 -5.16 0.57
C LEU A 219 -3.79 -5.90 1.28
N ALA A 220 -3.83 -7.24 1.35
CA ALA A 220 -2.73 -8.03 1.89
C ALA A 220 -1.44 -7.85 1.08
N PHE A 221 -1.52 -7.88 -0.26
CA PHE A 221 -0.40 -7.57 -1.15
C PHE A 221 0.22 -6.20 -0.86
N LEU A 222 -0.62 -5.16 -0.77
CA LEU A 222 -0.18 -3.78 -0.54
C LEU A 222 0.41 -3.60 0.86
N LEU A 223 -0.28 -4.10 1.88
CA LEU A 223 0.10 -3.93 3.27
C LEU A 223 1.32 -4.76 3.65
N ASN A 224 1.61 -5.87 2.94
CA ASN A 224 2.79 -6.69 3.18
C ASN A 224 4.13 -5.94 2.95
N TYR A 225 4.11 -4.76 2.31
CA TYR A 225 5.30 -3.91 2.26
C TYR A 225 5.70 -3.38 3.66
N VAL A 226 4.76 -3.19 4.58
CA VAL A 226 5.00 -2.77 5.98
C VAL A 226 5.16 -4.02 6.88
N PRO A 227 6.37 -4.30 7.41
CA PRO A 227 6.60 -5.48 8.24
C PRO A 227 5.69 -5.54 9.46
N ASN A 228 5.19 -6.73 9.78
CA ASN A 228 4.34 -7.11 10.93
C ASN A 228 2.96 -6.43 10.95
N ILE A 229 2.92 -5.10 10.87
CA ILE A 229 1.72 -4.27 10.89
C ILE A 229 0.81 -4.60 9.72
N GLY A 230 1.39 -4.86 8.54
CA GLY A 230 0.61 -5.12 7.33
C GLY A 230 -0.32 -6.32 7.44
N SER A 231 0.18 -7.42 8.01
CA SER A 231 -0.59 -8.65 8.23
C SER A 231 -1.79 -8.42 9.15
N VAL A 232 -1.54 -7.81 10.31
CA VAL A 232 -2.55 -7.56 11.34
C VAL A 232 -3.64 -6.64 10.80
N ILE A 233 -3.26 -5.52 10.18
CA ILE A 233 -4.24 -4.57 9.64
C ILE A 233 -5.05 -5.22 8.50
N SER A 234 -4.42 -6.04 7.66
CA SER A 234 -5.11 -6.72 6.56
C SER A 234 -6.06 -7.83 7.01
N ALA A 235 -5.77 -8.49 8.14
CA ALA A 235 -6.52 -9.64 8.65
C ALA A 235 -7.79 -9.24 9.41
N VAL A 236 -7.76 -8.13 10.14
CA VAL A 236 -8.85 -7.72 11.05
C VAL A 236 -10.19 -7.58 10.30
N PRO A 237 -10.30 -6.83 9.20
CA PRO A 237 -11.58 -6.68 8.51
C PRO A 237 -12.19 -7.99 7.95
N PRO A 238 -11.46 -8.87 7.22
CA PRO A 238 -12.02 -10.13 6.74
C PRO A 238 -12.35 -11.10 7.89
N MET A 239 -11.60 -11.07 9.00
CA MET A 239 -11.93 -11.87 10.19
C MET A 239 -13.26 -11.43 10.81
N ILE A 240 -13.48 -10.13 10.97
CA ILE A 240 -14.75 -9.59 11.47
C ILE A 240 -15.89 -9.99 10.52
N GLN A 241 -15.68 -9.86 9.22
CA GLN A 241 -16.68 -10.26 8.23
C GLN A 241 -17.03 -11.75 8.31
N ALA A 242 -16.03 -12.63 8.35
CA ALA A 242 -16.24 -14.07 8.48
C ALA A 242 -16.98 -14.41 9.77
N LEU A 243 -16.61 -13.75 10.89
CA LEU A 243 -17.31 -13.90 12.16
C LEU A 243 -18.78 -13.50 12.05
N LEU A 244 -19.11 -12.42 11.33
CA LEU A 244 -20.48 -11.92 11.19
C LEU A 244 -21.34 -12.82 10.29
N PHE A 245 -20.82 -13.24 9.12
CA PHE A 245 -21.65 -13.88 8.10
C PHE A 245 -21.48 -15.39 7.97
N ASN A 246 -20.31 -15.94 8.30
CA ASN A 246 -20.01 -17.35 8.08
C ASN A 246 -20.04 -18.12 9.42
N GLY A 247 -19.37 -17.61 10.44
CA GLY A 247 -19.30 -18.26 11.74
C GLY A 247 -17.97 -18.05 12.45
N PHE A 248 -17.89 -18.59 13.67
CA PHE A 248 -16.65 -18.53 14.46
C PHE A 248 -15.55 -19.40 13.87
N TYR A 249 -15.90 -20.55 13.29
CA TYR A 249 -14.95 -21.47 12.67
C TYR A 249 -14.22 -20.81 11.49
N GLU A 250 -14.96 -20.14 10.61
CA GLU A 250 -14.42 -19.44 9.45
C GLU A 250 -13.58 -18.23 9.88
N CYS A 251 -13.97 -17.51 10.94
CA CYS A 251 -13.15 -16.45 11.52
C CYS A 251 -11.77 -16.95 11.95
N VAL A 252 -11.72 -18.10 12.63
CA VAL A 252 -10.45 -18.71 13.06
C VAL A 252 -9.64 -19.19 11.86
N LEU A 253 -10.28 -19.78 10.85
CA LEU A 253 -9.62 -20.18 9.61
C LEU A 253 -9.02 -18.99 8.84
N VAL A 254 -9.74 -17.86 8.77
CA VAL A 254 -9.20 -16.62 8.21
C VAL A 254 -8.01 -16.13 9.01
N GLY A 255 -8.11 -16.12 10.34
CA GLY A 255 -6.97 -15.79 11.20
C GLY A 255 -5.77 -16.69 10.93
N ALA A 256 -5.98 -18.01 10.83
CA ALA A 256 -4.93 -18.97 10.51
C ALA A 256 -4.34 -18.75 9.11
N LEU A 257 -5.14 -18.38 8.11
CA LEU A 257 -4.67 -18.06 6.76
C LEU A 257 -3.75 -16.83 6.76
N PHE A 258 -4.11 -15.78 7.50
CA PHE A 258 -3.33 -14.55 7.59
C PHE A 258 -2.10 -14.67 8.51
N PHE A 259 -2.16 -15.42 9.61
CA PHE A 259 -1.05 -15.51 10.58
C PHE A 259 -0.19 -16.76 10.43
N GLY A 260 -0.79 -17.89 10.07
CA GLY A 260 -0.10 -19.18 9.87
C GLY A 260 0.33 -19.43 8.42
N GLY A 261 -0.16 -18.63 7.47
CA GLY A 261 0.28 -18.67 6.07
C GLY A 261 1.61 -17.91 5.85
N PRO A 262 1.76 -17.22 4.69
CA PRO A 262 3.00 -16.53 4.31
C PRO A 262 3.60 -15.65 5.41
N TYR A 263 2.79 -14.99 6.22
CA TYR A 263 3.29 -14.06 7.23
C TYR A 263 4.07 -14.71 8.39
N GLY A 264 3.81 -15.99 8.71
CA GLY A 264 4.47 -16.70 9.82
C GLY A 264 5.87 -17.22 9.45
N ASP A 265 5.99 -17.87 8.29
CA ASP A 265 7.25 -18.52 7.88
C ASP A 265 8.30 -17.53 7.35
N TRP A 266 7.89 -16.42 6.72
CA TRP A 266 8.87 -15.47 6.22
C TRP A 266 9.52 -14.68 7.35
N GLN A 267 8.82 -14.37 8.45
CA GLN A 267 9.37 -13.60 9.58
C GLN A 267 10.46 -14.36 10.33
N THR A 268 10.31 -15.69 10.50
CA THR A 268 11.32 -16.53 11.15
C THR A 268 12.59 -16.65 10.31
N LEU A 269 12.48 -16.61 8.98
CA LEU A 269 13.64 -16.57 8.07
C LEU A 269 14.39 -15.22 8.12
N TRP A 270 13.70 -14.09 8.35
CA TRP A 270 14.33 -12.76 8.48
C TRP A 270 14.91 -12.48 9.87
N SER A 271 14.44 -13.13 10.95
CA SER A 271 15.07 -12.97 12.27
C SER A 271 16.45 -13.65 12.38
N HIS A 272 16.79 -14.50 11.41
CA HIS A 272 18.03 -15.28 11.38
C HIS A 272 18.99 -14.91 10.23
N ALA A 273 18.67 -13.88 9.43
CA ALA A 273 19.48 -13.38 8.32
C ALA A 273 19.95 -11.94 8.57
#